data_AF-A0A535LGN0-F1
#
_entry.id   AF-A0A535LGN0-F1
#
_cell.length_a   1.000
_cell.length_b   1.000
_cell.length_c   1.000
_cell.angle_alpha   90.00
_cell.angle_beta   90.00
_cell.angle_gamma   90.00
#
_symmetry.space_group_name_H-M   'P 1'
#
loop_
_entity.id
_entity.type
_entity.pdbx_description
1 polymer ?
#
loop_
_entity_poly.entity_id
_entity_poly.type
_entity_poly.pdbx_seq_one_letter_code
_entity_poly.pdbx_strand_id
1 'polypeptide(L)' 'MDPILRDAESKMSKSVDHFGSELATIRTGRANPALIDKVMVPYYGTPTPLNQLA' A
#
# COMPACT_ATOMS: atom_id res chain seq x y z
N MET A 1 25.81 18.78 7.13
CA MET A 1 24.70 17.82 7.31
C MET A 1 25.33 16.47 7.56
N ASP A 2 25.47 16.08 8.82
CA ASP A 2 26.15 14.84 9.21
C ASP A 2 25.49 13.63 8.55
N PRO A 3 26.27 12.69 7.98
CA PRO A 3 25.74 11.55 7.24
C PRO A 3 24.80 10.69 8.10
N ILE A 4 25.02 10.65 9.42
CA ILE A 4 24.18 9.95 10.39
C ILE A 4 22.78 10.56 10.47
N LEU A 5 22.67 11.89 10.45
CA LEU A 5 21.38 12.58 10.53
C LEU A 5 20.55 12.34 9.27
N ARG A 6 21.19 12.33 8.09
CA ARG A 6 20.51 12.03 6.82
C ARG A 6 20.01 10.58 6.74
N ASP A 7 20.79 9.62 7.23
CA ASP A 7 20.37 8.22 7.24
C ASP A 7 19.23 7.98 8.24
N ALA A 8 19.27 8.65 9.39
CA ALA A 8 18.18 8.62 10.37
C ALA A 8 16.89 9.21 9.80
N GLU A 9 16.96 10.36 9.12
CA GLU A 9 15.80 10.99 8.48
C GLU A 9 15.19 10.11 7.39
N SER A 10 16.02 9.47 6.56
CA SER A 10 15.59 8.51 5.53
C SER A 10 14.88 7.29 6.13
N LYS A 11 15.39 6.75 7.24
CA LYS A 11 14.77 5.63 7.96
C LYS A 11 13.44 6.03 8.59
N MET A 12 13.38 7.21 9.21
CA MET A 12 12.15 7.74 9.80
C MET A 12 11.06 7.95 8.75
N SER A 13 11.40 8.54 7.59
CA SER A 13 10.46 8.71 6.48
C SER A 13 9.88 7.36 6.04
N LYS A 14 10.73 6.37 5.81
CA LYS A 14 10.29 5.02 5.40
C LYS A 14 9.36 4.36 6.43
N SER A 15 9.64 4.53 7.72
CA SER A 15 8.78 3.99 8.77
C SER A 15 7.39 4.65 8.78
N VAL A 16 7.33 5.97 8.57
CA VAL A 16 6.05 6.70 8.48
C VAL A 16 5.28 6.29 7.22
N ASP A 17 5.94 6.18 6.08
CA ASP A 17 5.33 5.75 4.82
C ASP A 17 4.78 4.33 4.91
N HIS A 18 5.52 3.43 5.56
CA HIS A 18 5.10 2.06 5.80
C HIS A 18 3.89 2.01 6.74
N PHE A 19 3.92 2.76 7.84
CA PHE A 19 2.80 2.86 8.78
C PHE A 19 1.53 3.41 8.13
N GLY A 20 1.65 4.45 7.29
CA GLY A 20 0.53 4.99 6.51
C GLY A 20 -0.05 3.97 5.53
N SER A 21 0.81 3.18 4.89
CA SER A 21 0.40 2.10 3.99
C SER A 21 -0.34 0.98 4.74
N GLU A 22 0.13 0.59 5.92
CA GLU A 22 -0.56 -0.40 6.75
C GLU A 22 -1.92 0.13 7.22
N LEU A 23 -2.00 1.39 7.67
CA LEU A 23 -3.26 2.02 8.03
C LEU A 23 -4.27 2.06 6.88
N ALA A 24 -3.82 2.30 5.64
CA ALA A 24 -4.69 2.26 4.46
C ALA A 24 -5.25 0.86 4.19
N THR A 25 -4.52 -0.20 4.55
CA THR A 25 -4.97 -1.59 4.45
C THR A 25 -5.83 -2.04 5.62
N ILE A 26 -5.82 -1.33 6.75
CA ILE A 26 -6.63 -1.65 7.92
C ILE A 26 -8.09 -1.26 7.69
N ARG A 27 -8.98 -2.25 7.81
CA ARG A 27 -10.43 -2.16 7.57
C ARG A 27 -11.12 -1.33 8.66
N THR A 28 -11.10 -0.01 8.54
CA THR A 28 -11.75 0.93 9.47
C THR A 28 -13.22 1.23 9.09
N GLY A 29 -14.04 0.21 8.80
CA GLY A 29 -15.50 0.32 8.67
C GLY A 29 -16.06 1.22 7.54
N ARG A 30 -15.27 2.14 6.96
CA ARG A 30 -15.54 2.86 5.72
C ARG A 30 -15.01 2.00 4.59
N ALA A 31 -15.85 1.71 3.60
CA ALA A 31 -15.43 0.98 2.41
C ALA A 31 -14.31 1.75 1.71
N ASN A 32 -13.06 1.35 1.94
CA ASN A 32 -11.91 1.88 1.24
C ASN A 32 -11.80 1.15 -0.11
N PRO A 33 -11.87 1.83 -1.28
CA PRO A 33 -11.71 1.18 -2.58
C PRO A 33 -10.38 0.42 -2.72
N ALA A 34 -9.36 0.76 -1.93
CA ALA A 34 -8.09 0.03 -1.85
C ALA A 34 -8.22 -1.44 -1.39
N LEU A 35 -9.36 -1.84 -0.80
CA LEU A 35 -9.65 -3.25 -0.48
C LEU A 35 -9.90 -4.09 -1.73
N ILE A 36 -10.44 -3.49 -2.80
CA ILE A 36 -10.81 -4.19 -4.03
C ILE A 36 -9.61 -4.28 -4.99
N ASP A 37 -8.60 -3.42 -4.83
CA ASP A 37 -7.35 -3.44 -5.61
C ASP A 37 -6.53 -4.73 -5.45
N LYS A 38 -6.69 -5.45 -4.34
CA LYS A 38 -6.00 -6.74 -4.09
C LYS A 38 -6.84 -7.96 -4.51
N VAL A 39 -8.05 -7.76 -5.03
CA VAL A 39 -8.89 -8.86 -5.49
C VAL A 39 -8.44 -9.26 -6.90
N MET A 40 -7.66 -10.33 -6.97
CA MET A 40 -7.25 -10.97 -8.21
C MET A 40 -8.42 -11.81 -8.72
N VAL A 41 -8.98 -11.44 -9.87
CA VAL A 41 -10.03 -12.20 -10.54
C VAL A 41 -9.40 -13.02 -11.68
N PRO A 42 -9.68 -14.33 -11.78
CA PRO A 42 -9.21 -15.12 -12.92
C PRO A 42 -9.95 -14.66 -14.18
N TYR A 43 -9.27 -13.89 -15.03
CA TYR A 43 -9.75 -13.50 -16.36
C TYR A 43 -9.02 -14.37 -17.39
N TYR A 44 -9.75 -15.25 -18.08
CA TYR A 44 -9.20 -16.19 -19.07
C TYR A 44 -7.96 -16.99 -18.60
N GLY A 45 -7.94 -17.44 -17.34
CA GLY A 45 -6.86 -18.28 -16.81
C GLY A 45 -5.64 -17.53 -16.27
N THR A 46 -5.61 -16.20 -16.37
CA THR A 46 -4.57 -15.36 -15.73
C THR A 46 -5.15 -14.55 -14.57
N PRO A 47 -4.49 -14.53 -13.40
CA PRO A 47 -4.94 -13.72 -12.27
C PRO A 47 -4.75 -12.24 -12.62
N THR A 48 -5.85 -11.53 -12.83
CA THR A 48 -5.85 -10.12 -13.23
C THR A 48 -6.44 -9.28 -12.09
N PRO A 49 -5.83 -8.17 -11.70
CA PRO A 49 -6.40 -7.31 -10.67
C PRO A 49 -7.72 -6.70 -11.17
N LEU A 50 -8.77 -6.74 -10.35
CA LEU A 50 -10.12 -6.29 -10.73
C LEU A 50 -10.16 -4.79 -11.13
N ASN A 51 -9.19 -3.99 -10.69
CA ASN A 51 -9.07 -2.57 -11.05
C ASN A 51 -8.73 -2.30 -12.51
N GLN A 52 -8.25 -3.29 -13.27
CA GLN A 52 -7.96 -3.16 -14.70
C GLN A 52 -9.15 -3.57 -15.59
N LEU A 53 -10.22 -4.10 -14.99
CA LEU A 53 -11.43 -4.56 -15.69
C LEU A 53 -12.60 -3.58 -15.54
N ALA A 54 -12.45 -2.50 -14.77
CA ALA A 54 -13.45 -1.47 -14.51
C ALA A 54 -13.09 -0.13 -15.16
#